data_AF-A0A382LLZ9-F1
#
_entry.id   AF-A0A382LLZ9-F1
#
_cell.length_a   1.000
_cell.length_b   1.000
_cell.length_c   1.000
_cell.angle_alpha   90.00
_cell.angle_beta   90.00
_cell.angle_gamma   90.00
#
_symmetry.space_group_name_H-M   'P 1'
#
loop_
_entity.id
_entity.type
_entity.pdbx_description
1 polymer ?
#
loop_
_entity_poly.entity_id
_entity_poly.type
_entity_poly.pdbx_seq_one_letter_code
_entity_poly.pdbx_strand_id
1 'polypeptide(L)'
;MVDLLIIIQTLNRKITEIRQMKTISHVLIPAFLFLMIGCENSPTESAGMSDADLIDAIRSANKVDIPMNDMPSQSQSIIENDNEYDALGAKKASDLGYEVDLAGRGHRSGDRNEFYFNLEGRKLDPYDYGRDKDGWDGDDKEDWKCFDLVLPVTFDMPDGSTITVTSDDEDGWAEIKAWYEANPDVEEKPALQYPVDISYRDGTTQTINNDEEMRAAEEACRE
;
A
#
# COMPACT_ATOMS: atom_id res chain seq x y z
N MET A 1 -94.04 24.85 -19.30
CA MET A 1 -94.00 23.55 -18.60
C MET A 1 -93.32 22.46 -19.42
N VAL A 2 -93.40 22.51 -20.77
CA VAL A 2 -92.74 21.54 -21.68
C VAL A 2 -91.21 21.74 -21.74
N ASP A 3 -90.71 22.98 -21.69
CA ASP A 3 -89.26 23.27 -21.80
C ASP A 3 -88.43 22.75 -20.61
N LEU A 4 -89.00 22.78 -19.40
CA LEU A 4 -88.31 22.30 -18.20
C LEU A 4 -88.12 20.77 -18.23
N LEU A 5 -89.07 20.05 -18.84
CA LEU A 5 -89.02 18.59 -18.96
C LEU A 5 -87.91 18.14 -19.92
N ILE A 6 -87.70 18.87 -21.03
CA ILE A 6 -86.65 18.59 -22.02
C ILE A 6 -85.25 18.81 -21.41
N ILE A 7 -85.07 19.87 -20.63
CA ILE A 7 -83.80 20.17 -19.95
C ILE A 7 -83.45 19.08 -18.93
N ILE A 8 -84.42 18.62 -18.14
CA ILE A 8 -84.22 17.55 -17.16
C ILE A 8 -83.89 16.21 -17.86
N GLN A 9 -84.57 15.87 -18.95
CA GLN A 9 -84.26 14.66 -19.72
C GLN A 9 -82.85 14.71 -20.34
N THR A 10 -82.44 15.87 -20.85
CA THR A 10 -81.11 16.06 -21.47
C THR A 10 -79.99 15.99 -20.42
N LEU A 11 -80.21 16.56 -19.23
CA LEU A 11 -79.25 16.48 -18.13
C LEU A 11 -79.12 15.05 -17.58
N ASN A 12 -80.23 14.33 -17.40
CA ASN A 12 -80.20 12.94 -16.94
C ASN A 12 -79.49 12.00 -17.94
N ARG A 13 -79.66 12.23 -19.25
CA ARG A 13 -78.93 11.49 -20.29
C ARG A 13 -77.43 11.75 -20.22
N LYS A 14 -76.98 13.00 -20.09
CA LYS A 14 -75.55 13.33 -19.93
C LYS A 14 -74.95 12.76 -18.64
N ILE A 15 -75.68 12.79 -17.53
CA ILE A 15 -75.21 12.22 -16.26
C ILE A 15 -75.07 10.69 -16.36
N THR A 16 -75.97 10.02 -17.09
CA THR A 16 -75.91 8.57 -17.31
C THR A 16 -74.69 8.18 -18.15
N GLU A 17 -74.36 8.94 -19.21
CA GLU A 17 -73.16 8.68 -20.01
C GLU A 17 -71.85 8.93 -19.24
N ILE A 18 -71.79 9.98 -18.41
CA ILE A 18 -70.63 10.24 -17.54
C ILE A 18 -70.45 9.12 -16.50
N ARG A 19 -71.54 8.53 -16.00
CA ARG A 19 -71.48 7.40 -15.07
C ARG A 19 -70.98 6.12 -15.75
N GLN A 20 -71.40 5.84 -16.99
CA GLN A 20 -70.95 4.67 -17.75
C GLN A 20 -69.45 4.74 -18.10
N MET A 21 -68.90 5.93 -18.34
CA MET A 21 -67.46 6.12 -18.58
C MET A 21 -66.58 5.85 -17.36
N LYS A 22 -67.11 5.91 -16.12
CA LYS A 22 -66.30 5.84 -14.90
C LYS A 22 -66.20 4.43 -14.28
N THR A 23 -66.98 3.48 -14.78
CA THR A 23 -67.05 2.10 -14.25
C THR A 23 -66.52 1.02 -15.21
N ILE A 24 -66.00 1.39 -16.38
CA ILE A 24 -65.48 0.43 -17.35
C ILE A 24 -63.94 0.49 -17.36
N SER A 25 -63.37 -0.59 -16.85
CA SER A 25 -62.05 -1.13 -17.20
C SER A 25 -60.85 -0.63 -16.40
N HIS A 26 -60.78 -1.12 -15.15
CA HIS A 26 -59.55 -1.80 -14.72
C HIS A 26 -59.49 -3.15 -15.43
N VAL A 27 -58.66 -3.25 -16.49
CA VAL A 27 -58.21 -4.53 -17.05
C VAL A 27 -56.69 -4.53 -16.99
N LEU A 28 -56.19 -5.40 -16.12
CA LEU A 28 -54.81 -5.81 -15.96
C LEU A 28 -54.27 -6.42 -17.26
N ILE A 29 -53.27 -5.80 -17.86
CA ILE A 29 -52.24 -6.50 -18.65
C ILE A 29 -50.90 -5.81 -18.34
N PRO A 30 -50.01 -6.43 -17.54
CA PRO A 30 -48.62 -5.99 -17.49
C PRO A 30 -48.00 -6.42 -18.81
N ALA A 31 -47.82 -5.47 -19.73
CA ALA A 31 -46.91 -5.65 -20.85
C ALA A 31 -45.51 -5.70 -20.23
N PHE A 32 -45.09 -6.92 -19.95
CA PHE A 32 -43.75 -7.31 -19.57
C PHE A 32 -42.81 -6.82 -20.68
N LEU A 33 -42.27 -5.62 -20.48
CA LEU A 33 -41.02 -5.19 -21.10
C LEU A 33 -39.96 -6.16 -20.57
N PHE A 34 -39.75 -7.26 -21.29
CA PHE A 34 -38.51 -8.04 -21.23
C PHE A 34 -37.41 -7.08 -21.71
N LEU A 35 -36.96 -6.21 -20.81
CA LEU A 35 -35.57 -5.78 -20.79
C LEU A 35 -34.78 -7.08 -20.66
N MET A 36 -34.29 -7.55 -21.80
CA MET A 36 -33.13 -8.43 -21.83
C MET A 36 -32.01 -7.62 -21.21
N ILE A 37 -31.92 -7.66 -19.87
CA ILE A 37 -30.64 -7.50 -19.19
C ILE A 37 -29.88 -8.76 -19.61
N GLY A 38 -29.22 -8.67 -20.76
CA GLY A 38 -28.06 -9.50 -21.00
C GLY A 38 -27.08 -9.16 -19.89
N CYS A 39 -26.83 -10.11 -18.99
CA CYS A 39 -25.63 -10.09 -18.19
C CYS A 39 -24.47 -10.43 -19.15
N GLU A 40 -23.95 -9.42 -19.84
CA GLU A 40 -22.65 -9.51 -20.49
C GLU A 40 -21.87 -8.24 -20.15
N ASN A 41 -20.93 -8.46 -19.24
CA ASN A 41 -19.78 -7.65 -18.87
C ASN A 41 -20.09 -6.20 -18.46
N SER A 42 -20.19 -6.05 -17.13
CA SER A 42 -19.92 -4.81 -16.41
C SER A 42 -18.75 -4.03 -17.02
N PRO A 43 -18.94 -2.78 -17.45
CA PRO A 43 -17.89 -1.79 -17.50
C PRO A 43 -18.20 -0.79 -16.39
N THR A 44 -17.90 -1.19 -15.17
CA THR A 44 -17.71 -0.27 -14.05
C THR A 44 -16.88 -1.01 -13.02
N GLU A 45 -15.61 -1.24 -13.37
CA GLU A 45 -14.57 -1.07 -12.35
C GLU A 45 -14.89 0.28 -11.70
N SER A 46 -15.28 0.27 -10.42
CA SER A 46 -15.11 1.47 -9.62
C SER A 46 -13.62 1.77 -9.72
N ALA A 47 -13.25 2.81 -10.47
CA ALA A 47 -11.88 3.25 -10.59
C ALA A 47 -11.44 3.76 -9.20
N GLY A 48 -11.06 2.82 -8.33
CA GLY A 48 -10.15 3.10 -7.24
C GLY A 48 -8.83 3.53 -7.86
N MET A 49 -8.14 4.44 -7.19
CA MET A 49 -6.78 4.80 -7.61
C MET A 49 -5.90 3.55 -7.57
N SER A 50 -4.93 3.47 -8.49
CA SER A 50 -3.96 2.38 -8.50
C SER A 50 -3.10 2.42 -7.23
N ASP A 51 -2.44 1.31 -6.86
CA ASP A 51 -1.56 1.30 -5.68
C ASP A 51 -0.45 2.34 -5.81
N ALA A 52 0.12 2.50 -7.00
CA ALA A 52 1.15 3.49 -7.25
C ALA A 52 0.62 4.94 -7.10
N ASP A 53 -0.60 5.23 -7.59
CA ASP A 53 -1.22 6.55 -7.39
C ASP A 53 -1.52 6.80 -5.89
N LEU A 54 -1.91 5.76 -5.15
CA LEU A 54 -2.13 5.85 -3.70
C LEU A 54 -0.81 6.09 -2.96
N ILE A 55 0.27 5.41 -3.36
CA ILE A 55 1.62 5.61 -2.81
C ILE A 55 2.04 7.07 -2.99
N ASP A 56 1.85 7.64 -4.18
CA ASP A 56 2.21 9.04 -4.45
C ASP A 56 1.35 10.02 -3.64
N ALA A 57 0.07 9.71 -3.44
CA ALA A 57 -0.80 10.47 -2.55
C ALA A 57 -0.33 10.40 -1.09
N ILE A 58 0.05 9.22 -0.58
CA ILE A 58 0.59 9.06 0.79
C ILE A 58 1.91 9.83 0.95
N ARG A 59 2.82 9.73 -0.04
CA ARG A 59 4.13 10.39 0.02
C ARG A 59 3.98 11.91 0.11
N SER A 60 3.07 12.49 -0.68
CA SER A 60 2.83 13.94 -0.74
C SER A 60 1.92 14.48 0.37
N ALA A 61 1.25 13.62 1.12
CA ALA A 61 0.36 14.03 2.20
C ALA A 61 1.11 14.48 3.44
N ASN A 62 0.42 15.29 4.25
CA ASN A 62 0.81 15.51 5.64
C ASN A 62 0.65 14.19 6.42
N LYS A 63 1.70 13.84 7.15
CA LYS A 63 1.78 12.60 7.92
C LYS A 63 2.03 12.90 9.39
N VAL A 64 1.56 12.00 10.25
CA VAL A 64 1.82 12.05 11.70
C VAL A 64 2.47 10.73 12.09
N ASP A 65 3.57 10.78 12.85
CA ASP A 65 4.17 9.58 13.44
C ASP A 65 3.16 8.87 14.35
N ILE A 66 3.06 7.57 14.18
CA ILE A 66 2.21 6.70 14.97
C ILE A 66 3.05 5.54 15.52
N PRO A 67 2.69 4.98 16.67
CA PRO A 67 3.33 3.76 17.13
C PRO A 67 2.94 2.58 16.21
N MET A 68 3.85 1.62 16.02
CA MET A 68 3.66 0.49 15.09
C MET A 68 2.40 -0.35 15.42
N ASN A 69 2.07 -0.45 16.71
CA ASN A 69 0.89 -1.20 17.18
C ASN A 69 -0.45 -0.54 16.82
N ASP A 70 -0.46 0.72 16.37
CA ASP A 70 -1.65 1.40 15.84
C ASP A 70 -1.91 1.07 14.36
N MET A 71 -0.98 0.40 13.68
CA MET A 71 -1.20 -0.11 12.31
C MET A 71 -2.08 -1.36 12.30
N PRO A 72 -2.74 -1.69 11.17
CA PRO A 72 -3.43 -2.98 11.03
C PRO A 72 -2.50 -4.18 11.24
N SER A 73 -3.01 -5.26 11.86
CA SER A 73 -2.20 -6.43 12.22
C SER A 73 -1.53 -7.10 11.03
N GLN A 74 -2.17 -7.11 9.87
CA GLN A 74 -1.58 -7.64 8.64
C GLN A 74 -0.32 -6.88 8.24
N SER A 75 -0.31 -5.56 8.38
CA SER A 75 0.87 -4.72 8.07
C SER A 75 2.00 -5.01 9.05
N GLN A 76 1.68 -5.09 10.35
CA GLN A 76 2.66 -5.44 11.39
C GLN A 76 3.34 -6.78 11.07
N SER A 77 2.58 -7.81 10.73
CA SER A 77 3.15 -9.11 10.36
C SER A 77 3.99 -9.06 9.08
N ILE A 78 3.64 -8.24 8.09
CA ILE A 78 4.47 -8.09 6.88
C ILE A 78 5.81 -7.45 7.22
N ILE A 79 5.81 -6.46 8.11
CA ILE A 79 7.02 -5.76 8.55
C ILE A 79 7.90 -6.68 9.41
N GLU A 80 7.31 -7.37 10.38
CA GLU A 80 8.02 -8.27 11.31
C GLU A 80 8.66 -9.48 10.61
N ASN A 81 8.08 -9.94 9.50
CA ASN A 81 8.62 -11.05 8.70
C ASN A 81 9.61 -10.60 7.62
N ASP A 82 9.90 -9.31 7.50
CA ASP A 82 10.96 -8.84 6.61
C ASP A 82 12.32 -9.15 7.23
N ASN A 83 13.18 -9.82 6.48
CA ASN A 83 14.52 -10.19 6.94
C ASN A 83 15.61 -9.28 6.38
N GLU A 84 15.31 -8.42 5.40
CA GLU A 84 16.27 -7.51 4.80
C GLU A 84 16.31 -6.16 5.51
N TYR A 85 15.19 -5.77 6.10
CA TYR A 85 15.00 -4.45 6.69
C TYR A 85 14.39 -4.49 8.09
N ASP A 86 14.81 -3.54 8.92
CA ASP A 86 14.21 -3.19 10.21
C ASP A 86 13.29 -1.98 10.07
N ALA A 87 12.14 -2.01 10.75
CA ALA A 87 11.29 -0.82 10.80
C ALA A 87 11.77 0.18 11.84
N LEU A 88 12.02 1.40 11.39
CA LEU A 88 12.41 2.54 12.23
C LEU A 88 11.20 3.31 12.76
N GLY A 89 10.09 3.31 12.03
CA GLY A 89 8.89 4.03 12.45
C GLY A 89 7.78 4.01 11.42
N ALA A 90 6.57 4.29 11.89
CA ALA A 90 5.37 4.33 11.07
C ALA A 90 4.76 5.73 11.10
N LYS A 91 4.24 6.16 9.95
CA LYS A 91 3.52 7.42 9.80
C LYS A 91 2.16 7.17 9.17
N LYS A 92 1.15 7.95 9.58
CA LYS A 92 -0.19 7.90 9.03
C LYS A 92 -0.49 9.13 8.18
N ALA A 93 -0.85 8.90 6.92
CA ALA A 93 -1.50 9.88 6.05
C ALA A 93 -3.02 9.74 6.22
N SER A 94 -3.66 10.79 6.74
CA SER A 94 -5.10 10.74 7.05
C SER A 94 -5.92 10.43 5.80
N ASP A 95 -6.86 9.49 5.95
CA ASP A 95 -7.76 9.00 4.89
C ASP A 95 -7.08 8.33 3.68
N LEU A 96 -5.76 8.13 3.70
CA LEU A 96 -5.00 7.52 2.60
C LEU A 96 -4.37 6.18 3.00
N GLY A 97 -3.57 6.17 4.07
CA GLY A 97 -2.81 4.98 4.43
C GLY A 97 -1.64 5.25 5.36
N TYR A 98 -0.64 4.39 5.27
CA TYR A 98 0.54 4.37 6.12
C TYR A 98 1.82 4.32 5.29
N GLU A 99 2.86 4.92 5.85
CA GLU A 99 4.25 4.85 5.38
C GLU A 99 5.10 4.31 6.52
N VAL A 100 6.00 3.37 6.24
CA VAL A 100 6.91 2.78 7.23
C VAL A 100 8.33 2.99 6.74
N ASP A 101 9.13 3.68 7.54
CA ASP A 101 10.56 3.86 7.27
C ASP A 101 11.31 2.59 7.66
N LEU A 102 12.19 2.14 6.78
CA LEU A 102 12.95 0.91 6.93
C LEU A 102 14.46 1.18 6.85
N ALA A 103 15.25 0.51 7.68
CA ALA A 103 16.71 0.47 7.65
C ALA A 103 17.21 -0.90 7.21
N GLY A 104 18.19 -0.94 6.31
CA GLY A 104 18.73 -2.20 5.79
C GLY A 104 19.64 -2.92 6.78
N ARG A 105 19.62 -4.25 6.76
CA ARG A 105 20.49 -5.12 7.60
C ARG A 105 21.70 -5.65 6.83
N GLY A 106 22.78 -5.92 7.57
CA GLY A 106 23.95 -6.64 7.04
C GLY A 106 24.62 -5.88 5.90
N HIS A 107 24.60 -6.45 4.69
CA HIS A 107 25.11 -5.78 3.49
C HIS A 107 24.35 -4.53 3.07
N ARG A 108 23.11 -4.36 3.57
CA ARG A 108 22.29 -3.17 3.37
C ARG A 108 22.41 -2.16 4.53
N SER A 109 23.39 -2.33 5.43
CA SER A 109 23.54 -1.41 6.57
C SER A 109 23.73 0.02 6.07
N GLY A 110 22.90 0.93 6.57
CA GLY A 110 22.85 2.32 6.11
C GLY A 110 21.94 2.56 4.91
N ASP A 111 21.47 1.52 4.20
CA ASP A 111 20.46 1.66 3.16
C ASP A 111 19.10 1.95 3.78
N ARG A 112 18.26 2.65 3.02
CA ARG A 112 16.91 3.01 3.42
C ARG A 112 15.88 2.54 2.42
N ASN A 113 14.72 2.19 2.95
CA ASN A 113 13.57 1.80 2.16
C ASN A 113 12.29 2.30 2.82
N GLU A 114 11.16 2.25 2.10
CA GLU A 114 9.86 2.53 2.67
C GLU A 114 8.82 1.50 2.22
N PHE A 115 8.01 1.03 3.16
CA PHE A 115 6.77 0.31 2.82
C PHE A 115 5.57 1.23 2.92
N TYR A 116 4.63 1.03 2.00
CA TYR A 116 3.37 1.76 1.96
C TYR A 116 2.21 0.79 2.10
N PHE A 117 1.20 1.16 2.89
CA PHE A 117 0.02 0.35 3.15
C PHE A 117 -1.25 1.20 3.00
N ASN A 118 -2.34 0.60 2.52
CA ASN A 118 -3.65 1.25 2.60
C ASN A 118 -4.22 1.21 4.03
N LEU A 119 -5.38 1.85 4.24
CA LEU A 119 -6.05 1.91 5.54
C LEU A 119 -6.43 0.53 6.10
N GLU A 120 -6.70 -0.45 5.24
CA GLU A 120 -7.00 -1.84 5.62
C GLU A 120 -5.75 -2.66 5.96
N GLY A 121 -4.55 -2.15 5.67
CA GLY A 121 -3.27 -2.78 5.99
C GLY A 121 -2.68 -3.67 4.90
N ARG A 122 -3.22 -3.61 3.68
CA ARG A 122 -2.64 -4.25 2.50
C ARG A 122 -1.41 -3.45 2.05
N LYS A 123 -0.28 -4.14 1.86
CA LYS A 123 0.93 -3.54 1.27
C LYS A 123 0.62 -3.11 -0.17
N LEU A 124 1.03 -1.90 -0.52
CA LEU A 124 0.84 -1.32 -1.84
C LEU A 124 1.98 -1.72 -2.76
N ASP A 125 1.64 -2.07 -4.01
CA ASP A 125 2.62 -2.37 -5.05
C ASP A 125 2.98 -1.08 -5.82
N PRO A 126 4.24 -0.61 -5.76
CA PRO A 126 4.67 0.58 -6.51
C PRO A 126 4.61 0.42 -8.03
N TYR A 127 4.45 -0.81 -8.55
CA TYR A 127 4.37 -1.09 -9.98
C TYR A 127 2.95 -1.32 -10.48
N ASP A 128 1.93 -1.34 -9.59
CA ASP A 128 0.54 -1.41 -10.01
C ASP A 128 0.00 -0.02 -10.35
N TYR A 129 -0.02 0.28 -11.64
CA TYR A 129 -0.51 1.53 -12.22
C TYR A 129 -1.88 1.42 -12.91
N GLY A 130 -2.57 0.27 -12.83
CA GLY A 130 -3.95 0.12 -13.34
C GLY A 130 -4.19 0.19 -14.86
N ARG A 131 -3.23 0.62 -15.70
CA ARG A 131 -3.16 0.38 -17.17
C ARG A 131 -1.94 1.03 -17.82
N ASP A 132 -1.40 0.36 -18.86
CA ASP A 132 -0.52 0.84 -19.94
C ASP A 132 0.28 2.12 -19.63
N LYS A 133 1.35 1.99 -18.83
CA LYS A 133 2.41 3.01 -18.75
C LYS A 133 3.62 2.56 -19.55
N ASP A 134 3.45 2.61 -20.87
CA ASP A 134 4.55 2.49 -21.83
C ASP A 134 5.43 3.75 -21.68
N GLY A 135 6.42 3.70 -20.78
CA GLY A 135 7.40 4.79 -20.60
C GLY A 135 7.59 5.28 -19.17
N TRP A 136 7.31 4.47 -18.15
CA TRP A 136 7.92 4.71 -16.85
C TRP A 136 9.35 4.17 -16.88
N ASP A 137 10.31 5.07 -17.10
CA ASP A 137 11.61 4.93 -16.47
C ASP A 137 11.26 4.87 -14.99
N GLY A 138 11.42 3.68 -14.38
CA GLY A 138 11.39 3.57 -12.93
C GLY A 138 12.24 4.72 -12.44
N ASP A 139 11.65 5.73 -11.82
CA ASP A 139 12.39 6.52 -10.86
C ASP A 139 12.90 5.43 -9.91
N ASP A 140 14.11 4.98 -10.21
CA ASP A 140 15.01 4.27 -9.35
C ASP A 140 14.97 5.17 -8.14
N LYS A 141 14.07 4.87 -7.20
CA LYS A 141 14.10 5.41 -5.86
C LYS A 141 15.30 4.72 -5.29
N GLU A 142 16.45 5.24 -5.73
CA GLU A 142 17.78 4.83 -5.37
C GLU A 142 17.72 4.63 -3.88
N ASP A 143 17.97 3.40 -3.46
CA ASP A 143 18.26 3.02 -2.09
C ASP A 143 19.10 4.13 -1.49
N TRP A 144 18.46 5.02 -0.74
CA TRP A 144 19.08 6.27 -0.37
C TRP A 144 19.95 5.97 0.83
N LYS A 145 21.22 5.71 0.52
CA LYS A 145 22.20 5.33 1.52
C LYS A 145 22.45 6.50 2.47
N CYS A 146 22.20 6.24 3.74
CA CYS A 146 22.38 7.15 4.86
C CYS A 146 23.85 7.32 5.22
N PHE A 147 24.55 6.18 5.33
CA PHE A 147 25.96 6.08 5.63
C PHE A 147 26.51 4.78 5.05
N ASP A 148 27.83 4.70 4.94
CA ASP A 148 28.56 3.49 4.59
C ASP A 148 29.26 2.92 5.82
N LEU A 149 29.40 1.59 5.90
CA LEU A 149 30.30 0.96 6.85
C LEU A 149 31.75 1.21 6.42
N VAL A 150 32.60 1.66 7.35
CA VAL A 150 34.04 1.75 7.12
C VAL A 150 34.64 0.36 7.26
N LEU A 151 35.13 -0.17 6.15
CA LEU A 151 35.69 -1.52 6.08
C LEU A 151 37.14 -1.59 6.62
N PRO A 152 37.56 -2.75 7.16
CA PRO A 152 36.82 -4.01 7.22
C PRO A 152 35.83 -4.09 8.41
N VAL A 153 34.77 -4.88 8.23
CA VAL A 153 33.80 -5.22 9.29
C VAL A 153 33.64 -6.73 9.42
N THR A 154 33.32 -7.20 10.62
CA THR A 154 33.11 -8.63 10.90
C THR A 154 31.65 -8.90 11.27
N PHE A 155 31.15 -10.02 10.79
CA PHE A 155 29.79 -10.49 10.99
C PHE A 155 29.80 -11.82 11.74
N ASP A 156 28.96 -11.94 12.76
CA ASP A 156 28.59 -13.18 13.42
C ASP A 156 27.51 -13.89 12.61
N MET A 157 27.81 -15.07 12.09
CA MET A 157 26.88 -15.90 11.32
C MET A 157 25.91 -16.64 12.25
N PRO A 158 24.73 -17.06 11.77
CA PRO A 158 23.75 -17.80 12.58
C PRO A 158 24.26 -19.12 13.18
N ASP A 159 25.30 -19.74 12.60
CA ASP A 159 25.94 -20.94 13.13
C ASP A 159 27.00 -20.65 14.22
N GLY A 160 27.21 -19.37 14.56
CA GLY A 160 28.23 -18.91 15.49
C GLY A 160 29.64 -18.78 14.90
N SER A 161 29.81 -19.00 13.59
CA SER A 161 31.04 -18.65 12.88
C SER A 161 31.12 -17.15 12.61
N THR A 162 32.27 -16.67 12.14
CA THR A 162 32.47 -15.24 11.83
C THR A 162 33.01 -15.07 10.43
N ILE A 163 32.52 -14.07 9.69
CA ILE A 163 33.01 -13.71 8.36
C ILE A 163 33.40 -12.24 8.35
N THR A 164 34.55 -11.89 7.76
CA THR A 164 35.03 -10.50 7.66
C THR A 164 34.93 -10.00 6.24
N VAL A 165 34.21 -8.89 6.05
CA VAL A 165 34.07 -8.19 4.77
C VAL A 165 35.15 -7.11 4.70
N THR A 166 35.95 -7.12 3.64
CA THR A 166 37.12 -6.22 3.49
C THR A 166 36.98 -5.21 2.35
N SER A 167 36.01 -5.41 1.45
CA SER A 167 35.63 -4.51 0.36
C SER A 167 34.11 -4.51 0.19
N ASP A 168 33.54 -3.39 -0.27
CA ASP A 168 32.11 -3.27 -0.55
C ASP A 168 31.84 -3.58 -2.04
N ASP A 169 32.25 -4.78 -2.45
CA ASP A 169 32.11 -5.30 -3.81
C ASP A 169 31.76 -6.79 -3.77
N GLU A 170 31.52 -7.37 -4.96
CA GLU A 170 31.09 -8.77 -5.10
C GLU A 170 32.05 -9.74 -4.41
N ASP A 171 33.36 -9.45 -4.45
CA ASP A 171 34.39 -10.29 -3.84
C ASP A 171 34.36 -10.20 -2.31
N GLY A 172 34.16 -9.00 -1.76
CA GLY A 172 34.08 -8.79 -0.31
C GLY A 172 32.87 -9.47 0.35
N TRP A 173 31.75 -9.58 -0.37
CA TRP A 173 30.53 -10.23 0.09
C TRP A 173 30.43 -11.73 -0.27
N ALA A 174 31.39 -12.25 -1.06
CA ALA A 174 31.34 -13.61 -1.60
C ALA A 174 31.29 -14.69 -0.51
N GLU A 175 32.00 -14.52 0.60
CA GLU A 175 32.03 -15.51 1.69
C GLU A 175 30.67 -15.63 2.39
N ILE A 176 30.00 -14.50 2.66
CA ILE A 176 28.65 -14.48 3.25
C ILE A 176 27.67 -15.14 2.28
N LYS A 177 27.74 -14.79 0.99
CA LYS A 177 26.90 -15.38 -0.06
C LYS A 177 27.08 -16.91 -0.12
N ALA A 178 28.32 -17.39 -0.18
CA ALA A 178 28.63 -18.81 -0.20
C ALA A 178 28.13 -19.54 1.05
N TRP A 179 28.16 -18.89 2.21
CA TRP A 179 27.61 -19.46 3.44
C TRP A 179 26.09 -19.68 3.33
N TYR A 180 25.33 -18.71 2.80
CA TYR A 180 23.88 -18.88 2.60
C TYR A 180 23.54 -19.91 1.52
N GLU A 181 24.34 -20.00 0.45
CA GLU A 181 24.18 -21.05 -0.56
C GLU A 181 24.38 -22.46 0.02
N ALA A 182 25.26 -22.60 1.02
CA ALA A 182 25.48 -23.84 1.75
C ALA A 182 24.43 -24.12 2.84
N ASN A 183 23.69 -23.10 3.29
CA ASN A 183 22.70 -23.17 4.36
C ASN A 183 21.32 -22.63 3.90
N PRO A 184 20.67 -23.27 2.90
CA PRO A 184 19.48 -22.73 2.23
C PRO A 184 18.23 -22.65 3.12
N ASP A 185 18.19 -23.41 4.21
CA ASP A 185 17.06 -23.42 5.16
C ASP A 185 17.18 -22.32 6.23
N VAL A 186 18.26 -21.52 6.22
CA VAL A 186 18.50 -20.45 7.19
C VAL A 186 18.15 -19.10 6.58
N GLU A 187 17.10 -18.48 7.11
CA GLU A 187 16.66 -17.13 6.72
C GLU A 187 17.19 -16.03 7.65
N GLU A 188 17.74 -16.41 8.81
CA GLU A 188 18.33 -15.49 9.80
C GLU A 188 19.56 -14.79 9.23
N LYS A 189 19.64 -13.46 9.41
CA LYS A 189 20.73 -12.60 8.94
C LYS A 189 21.93 -12.63 9.90
N PRO A 190 23.16 -12.36 9.41
CA PRO A 190 24.29 -12.28 10.32
C PRO A 190 24.24 -10.98 11.12
N ALA A 191 24.79 -11.00 12.34
CA ALA A 191 24.88 -9.84 13.21
C ALA A 191 26.22 -9.11 13.04
N LEU A 192 26.22 -7.79 13.09
CA LEU A 192 27.45 -6.99 12.97
C LEU A 192 28.23 -7.00 14.29
N GLN A 193 29.54 -7.26 14.24
CA GLN A 193 30.41 -7.16 15.41
C GLN A 193 30.80 -5.71 15.68
N TYR A 194 30.44 -5.20 16.85
CA TYR A 194 30.82 -3.88 17.31
C TYR A 194 32.16 -3.87 18.07
N PRO A 195 32.88 -2.73 18.09
CA PRO A 195 32.53 -1.46 17.45
C PRO A 195 32.81 -1.45 15.95
N VAL A 196 32.05 -0.64 15.22
CA VAL A 196 32.29 -0.30 13.80
C VAL A 196 32.35 1.21 13.62
N ASP A 197 32.99 1.67 12.56
CA ASP A 197 32.89 3.07 12.13
C ASP A 197 31.95 3.17 10.93
N ILE A 198 31.11 4.21 10.92
CA ILE A 198 30.28 4.60 9.78
C ILE A 198 30.79 5.91 9.19
N SER A 199 30.61 6.09 7.88
CA SER A 199 30.91 7.34 7.18
C SER A 199 29.68 7.91 6.50
N TYR A 200 29.41 9.19 6.75
CA TYR A 200 28.31 9.92 6.12
C TYR A 200 28.73 10.53 4.79
N ARG A 201 27.74 10.93 3.97
CA ARG A 201 27.96 11.55 2.66
C ARG A 201 28.76 12.86 2.72
N ASP A 202 28.72 13.57 3.85
CA ASP A 202 29.50 14.79 4.08
C ASP A 202 30.97 14.52 4.45
N GLY A 203 31.38 13.25 4.53
CA GLY A 203 32.72 12.80 4.85
C GLY A 203 33.01 12.71 6.35
N THR A 204 32.03 12.98 7.22
CA THR A 204 32.18 12.76 8.66
C THR A 204 32.10 11.28 9.00
N THR A 205 32.77 10.89 10.10
CA THR A 205 32.75 9.51 10.59
C THR A 205 32.27 9.45 12.03
N GLN A 206 31.58 8.37 12.37
CA GLN A 206 31.09 8.10 13.72
C GLN A 206 31.41 6.65 14.10
N THR A 207 31.92 6.44 15.31
CA THR A 207 32.04 5.09 15.88
C THR A 207 30.72 4.68 16.52
N ILE A 208 30.26 3.49 16.16
CA ILE A 208 29.06 2.84 16.68
C ILE A 208 29.49 1.67 17.57
N ASN A 209 29.05 1.66 18.82
CA ASN A 209 29.50 0.69 19.81
C ASN A 209 28.52 -0.47 20.07
N ASN A 210 27.30 -0.37 19.55
CA ASN A 210 26.22 -1.35 19.77
C ASN A 210 25.04 -1.08 18.83
N ASP A 211 24.07 -2.00 18.81
CA ASP A 211 22.87 -1.91 17.99
C ASP A 211 22.00 -0.68 18.29
N GLU A 212 21.98 -0.22 19.55
CA GLU A 212 21.19 0.96 19.92
C GLU A 212 21.78 2.24 19.33
N GLU A 213 23.10 2.36 19.27
CA GLU A 213 23.79 3.45 18.57
C GLU A 213 23.62 3.36 17.04
N MET A 214 23.61 2.15 16.47
CA MET A 214 23.34 1.95 15.04
C MET A 214 21.92 2.41 14.69
N ARG A 215 20.93 1.93 15.44
CA ARG A 215 19.52 2.31 15.28
C ARG A 215 19.33 3.82 15.41
N ALA A 216 20.02 4.47 16.36
CA ALA A 216 19.97 5.91 16.51
C ALA A 216 20.57 6.66 15.30
N ALA A 217 21.65 6.14 14.69
CA ALA A 217 22.23 6.71 13.47
C ALA A 217 21.27 6.58 12.27
N GLU A 218 20.57 5.45 12.15
CA GLU A 218 19.55 5.22 11.12
C GLU A 218 18.31 6.12 11.32
N GLU A 219 17.85 6.26 12.56
CA GLU A 219 16.72 7.13 12.91
C GLU A 219 17.01 8.60 12.64
N ALA A 220 18.22 9.07 12.97
CA ALA A 220 18.66 10.44 12.68
C ALA A 220 18.63 10.76 11.18
N CYS A 221 18.63 9.74 10.33
CA CYS A 221 18.54 9.89 8.90
C CYS A 221 17.13 10.18 8.40
N ARG A 222 16.09 9.84 9.18
CA ARG A 222 14.68 9.82 8.75
C ARG A 222 14.14 11.16 8.25
N GLU A 223 14.76 12.26 8.66
CA GLU A 223 14.39 13.65 8.36
C GLU A 223 15.07 14.21 7.09
#